data_AF-A0A2X1NFP1-F1
#
_entry.id   AF-A0A2X1NFP1-F1
#
_cell.length_a   1.000
_cell.length_b   1.000
_cell.length_c   1.000
_cell.angle_alpha   90.00
_cell.angle_beta   90.00
_cell.angle_gamma   90.00
#
_symmetry.space_group_name_H-M   'P 1'
#
loop_
_entity.id
_entity.type
_entity.pdbx_description
1 polymer ?
#
loop_
_entity_poly.entity_id
_entity_poly.type
_entity_poly.pdbx_seq_one_letter_code
_entity_poly.pdbx_strand_id
1 'polypeptide(L)' 'MTDLDLSLRNMTFSKDDWQTQEGKLSMNASEFIYGSLHLFDPIINTEFSPQGVALRQFTSRWEGVWSERQGTGCVTGKR' A
#
# COMPACT_ATOMS: atom_id res chain seq x y z
N MET A 1 19.81 -6.50 -2.30
CA MET A 1 18.73 -5.63 -1.79
C MET A 1 17.50 -6.00 -2.60
N THR A 2 16.33 -6.14 -1.97
CA THR A 2 15.13 -6.64 -2.66
C THR A 2 14.15 -5.48 -2.77
N ASP A 3 13.77 -5.15 -4.00
CA ASP A 3 12.94 -3.96 -4.29
C ASP A 3 11.45 -4.17 -3.96
N LEU A 4 11.05 -5.42 -3.72
CA LEU A 4 9.69 -5.84 -3.34
C LEU A 4 9.72 -7.13 -2.49
N ASP A 5 9.08 -7.10 -1.33
CA ASP A 5 8.61 -8.25 -0.55
C ASP A 5 7.08 -8.32 -0.63
N LEU A 6 6.55 -9.50 -0.92
CA LEU A 6 5.11 -9.74 -1.10
C LEU A 6 4.72 -11.11 -0.55
N SER A 7 3.82 -11.14 0.43
CA SER A 7 3.26 -12.35 1.02
C SER A 7 1.74 -12.32 0.91
N LEU A 8 1.18 -13.22 0.09
CA LEU A 8 -0.25 -13.53 0.05
C LEU A 8 -0.52 -14.88 0.73
N ARG A 9 -1.48 -14.93 1.65
CA ARG A 9 -1.82 -16.13 2.44
C ARG A 9 -3.34 -16.34 2.50
N ASN A 10 -3.74 -17.60 2.69
CA ASN A 10 -5.13 -18.03 2.87
C ASN A 10 -6.07 -17.58 1.73
N MET A 11 -5.57 -17.54 0.49
CA MET A 11 -6.30 -17.12 -0.68
C MET A 11 -6.36 -18.25 -1.71
N THR A 12 -7.56 -18.56 -2.18
CA THR A 12 -7.84 -19.69 -3.08
C THR A 12 -8.50 -19.16 -4.34
N PHE A 13 -7.98 -19.50 -5.52
CA PHE A 13 -8.66 -19.21 -6.77
C PHE A 13 -9.68 -20.33 -7.07
N SER A 14 -10.95 -19.99 -7.29
CA SER A 14 -12.01 -20.95 -7.56
C SER A 14 -13.17 -20.30 -8.32
N LYS A 15 -13.73 -21.01 -9.31
CA LYS A 15 -14.84 -20.52 -10.16
C LYS A 15 -14.55 -19.13 -10.76
N ASP A 16 -13.34 -18.98 -11.28
CA ASP A 16 -12.83 -17.77 -11.92
C ASP A 16 -12.71 -16.53 -11.00
N ASP A 17 -12.75 -16.73 -9.68
CA ASP A 17 -12.69 -15.66 -8.68
C ASP A 17 -11.73 -15.98 -7.51
N TRP A 18 -11.26 -14.94 -6.83
CA TRP A 18 -10.38 -15.03 -5.66
C TRP A 18 -11.21 -15.11 -4.38
N GLN A 19 -11.19 -16.28 -3.76
CA GLN A 19 -12.03 -16.62 -2.62
C GLN A 19 -11.19 -16.80 -1.36
N THR A 20 -11.73 -16.38 -0.21
CA THR A 20 -11.01 -16.42 1.07
C THR A 20 -11.95 -16.31 2.27
N GLN A 21 -11.56 -16.90 3.39
CA GLN A 21 -12.21 -16.76 4.69
C GLN A 21 -11.46 -15.78 5.60
N GLU A 22 -10.12 -15.88 5.62
CA GLU A 22 -9.20 -15.08 6.45
C GLU A 22 -7.89 -14.79 5.68
N GLY A 23 -8.04 -14.16 4.51
CA GLY A 23 -6.95 -13.87 3.58
C GLY A 23 -6.05 -12.76 4.10
N LYS A 24 -4.75 -12.84 3.84
CA LYS A 24 -3.80 -11.79 4.26
C LYS A 24 -2.83 -11.45 3.14
N LEU A 25 -2.71 -10.16 2.85
CA LEU A 25 -1.68 -9.59 1.98
C LEU A 25 -0.78 -8.69 2.82
N SER A 26 0.52 -8.94 2.73
CA SER A 26 1.59 -8.08 3.23
C SER A 26 2.45 -7.69 2.04
N MET A 27 2.67 -6.40 1.84
CA MET A 27 3.56 -5.86 0.82
C MET A 27 4.50 -4.84 1.47
N ASN A 28 5.77 -4.91 1.12
CA ASN A 28 6.77 -3.89 1.39
C ASN A 28 7.62 -3.72 0.13
N ALA A 29 7.59 -2.56 -0.51
CA ALA A 29 8.37 -2.28 -1.71
C ALA A 29 9.22 -1.04 -1.51
N SER A 30 10.30 -0.88 -2.27
CA SER A 30 11.04 0.39 -2.33
C SER A 30 10.26 1.45 -3.10
N GLU A 31 9.52 1.05 -4.14
CA GLU A 31 8.62 1.94 -4.88
C GLU A 31 7.36 1.20 -5.36
N PHE A 32 6.26 1.95 -5.53
CA PHE A 32 5.05 1.51 -6.21
C PHE A 32 4.54 2.62 -7.14
N ILE A 33 4.32 2.29 -8.42
CA ILE A 33 3.90 3.23 -9.46
C ILE A 33 2.59 2.73 -10.07
N TYR A 34 1.55 3.56 -10.05
CA TYR A 34 0.27 3.28 -10.71
C TYR A 34 -0.27 4.56 -11.39
N GLY A 35 -0.09 4.64 -12.71
CA GLY A 35 -0.39 5.85 -13.47
C GLY A 35 0.48 7.02 -12.99
N SER A 36 -0.15 8.07 -12.45
CA SER A 36 0.54 9.22 -11.84
C SER A 36 0.79 9.09 -10.34
N LEU A 37 0.32 8.01 -9.69
CA LEU A 37 0.62 7.74 -8.29
C LEU A 37 2.01 7.12 -8.18
N HIS A 38 2.93 7.80 -7.49
CA HIS A 38 4.26 7.31 -7.15
C HIS A 38 4.42 7.30 -5.63
N LEU A 39 4.59 6.11 -5.08
CA LEU A 39 4.77 5.85 -3.65
C LEU A 39 6.18 5.32 -3.42
N PHE A 40 6.90 5.87 -2.45
CA PHE A 40 8.22 5.41 -2.00
C PHE A 40 8.07 4.67 -0.67
N ASP A 41 8.84 3.62 -0.47
CA ASP A 41 8.76 2.70 0.68
C ASP A 41 7.32 2.34 1.13
N PRO A 42 6.39 1.97 0.23
CA PRO A 42 5.03 1.58 0.63
C PRO A 42 5.04 0.26 1.43
N ILE A 43 4.49 0.31 2.64
CA ILE A 43 4.11 -0.86 3.44
C ILE A 43 2.58 -0.94 3.46
N ILE A 44 2.04 -2.07 3.00
CA ILE A 44 0.60 -2.32 2.91
C ILE A 44 0.30 -3.66 3.58
N ASN A 45 -0.57 -3.66 4.60
CA ASN A 45 -1.12 -4.87 5.19
C ASN A 45 -2.65 -4.84 5.08
N THR A 46 -3.23 -5.80 4.37
CA THR A 46 -4.69 -5.97 4.26
C THR A 46 -5.12 -7.37 4.68
N GLU A 47 -6.30 -7.44 5.30
CA GLU A 47 -7.01 -8.68 5.59
C GLU A 47 -8.26 -8.75 4.72
N PHE A 48 -8.58 -9.93 4.20
CA PHE A 48 -9.68 -10.20 3.30
C PHE A 48 -10.60 -11.23 3.93
N SER A 49 -11.91 -11.03 3.81
CA SER A 49 -12.93 -11.98 4.23
C SER A 49 -14.13 -11.93 3.28
N PRO A 50 -15.10 -12.86 3.37
CA PRO A 50 -16.31 -12.82 2.55
C PRO A 50 -17.16 -11.55 2.73
N GLN A 51 -16.92 -10.79 3.81
CA GLN A 51 -17.61 -9.53 4.11
C GLN A 51 -16.89 -8.30 3.52
N GLY A 52 -15.66 -8.43 3.01
CA GLY A 52 -14.93 -7.33 2.38
C GLY A 52 -13.42 -7.34 2.65
N VAL A 53 -12.81 -6.16 2.56
CA VAL A 53 -11.36 -5.95 2.75
C VAL A 53 -11.12 -4.95 3.86
N ALA A 54 -10.27 -5.30 4.83
CA ALA A 54 -9.85 -4.45 5.93
C ALA A 54 -8.38 -4.03 5.74
N LEU A 55 -8.15 -2.73 5.54
CA LEU A 55 -6.80 -2.16 5.54
C LEU A 55 -6.29 -2.07 6.98
N ARG A 56 -5.27 -2.86 7.32
CA ARG A 56 -4.67 -2.92 8.66
C ARG A 56 -3.54 -1.92 8.83
N GLN A 57 -2.77 -1.71 7.76
CA GLN A 57 -1.70 -0.71 7.70
C GLN A 57 -1.55 -0.21 6.26
N PHE A 58 -1.38 1.09 6.12
CA PHE A 58 -0.85 1.73 4.93
C PHE A 58 0.10 2.85 5.36
N THR A 59 1.35 2.76 4.95
CA THR A 59 2.35 3.81 5.15
C THR A 59 3.21 3.90 3.90
N SER A 60 3.53 5.11 3.46
CA SER A 60 4.46 5.34 2.35
C SER A 60 5.08 6.73 2.51
N ARG A 61 6.32 6.89 2.05
CA ARG A 61 6.90 8.19 1.76
C ARG A 61 6.39 8.67 0.40
N TRP A 62 6.03 9.94 0.31
CA TRP A 62 5.76 10.61 -0.95
C TRP A 62 6.76 11.77 -1.09
N GLU A 63 7.21 12.07 -2.32
CA GLU A 63 8.07 13.23 -2.55
C GLU A 63 7.24 14.52 -2.58
N GLY A 64 6.79 14.95 -1.40
CA GLY A 64 6.15 16.26 -1.23
C GLY A 64 5.64 16.62 0.17
N VAL A 65 6.39 17.40 0.96
CA VAL A 65 5.99 17.93 2.28
C VAL A 65 4.68 18.78 2.27
N TRP A 66 4.11 19.12 3.43
CA TRP A 66 2.96 20.02 3.58
C TRP A 66 3.26 20.99 4.75
N SER A 67 3.73 22.21 4.49
CA SER A 67 3.98 23.30 5.47
C SER A 67 3.83 24.72 4.85
N GLU A 68 2.62 25.28 4.82
CA GLU A 68 2.21 26.48 4.04
C GLU A 68 2.61 27.79 4.69
N ARG A 69 2.35 28.84 3.89
CA ARG A 69 1.59 30.02 4.32
C ARG A 69 0.40 30.20 3.34
N GLN A 70 -0.87 30.23 3.76
CA GLN A 70 -1.44 30.75 5.02
C GLN A 70 -2.55 29.81 5.60
N GLY A 71 -2.15 28.68 6.18
CA GLY A 71 -3.06 27.69 6.80
C GLY A 71 -2.35 26.45 7.39
N THR A 72 -1.29 26.00 6.72
CA THR A 72 -0.17 25.09 7.09
C THR A 72 -0.03 23.78 6.25
N GLY A 73 0.07 23.88 4.91
CA GLY A 73 0.57 22.87 3.94
C GLY A 73 1.31 23.07 2.56
N CYS A 74 2.48 23.74 2.38
CA CYS A 74 3.36 23.69 1.16
C CYS A 74 4.57 22.71 1.21
N VAL A 75 4.91 22.09 0.07
CA VAL A 75 6.03 21.14 -0.14
C VAL A 75 7.45 21.73 -0.09
N THR A 76 8.32 21.13 0.74
CA THR A 76 9.79 21.07 0.56
C THR A 76 10.26 19.61 0.37
N GLY A 77 10.66 19.23 -0.85
CA GLY A 77 11.43 18.01 -1.10
C GLY A 77 12.95 18.26 -0.94
N LYS A 78 13.73 17.24 -0.54
CA LYS A 78 15.19 17.32 -0.49
C LYS A 78 15.82 16.54 -1.65
N ARG A 79 16.81 17.17 -2.29
CA ARG A 79 17.84 16.51 -3.12
C ARG A 79 18.83 15.73 -2.24
#